data_AF-A0A953NXP0-F1
#
_entry.id   AF-A0A953NXP0-F1
#
_cell.length_a   1.000
_cell.length_b   1.000
_cell.length_c   1.000
_cell.angle_alpha   90.00
_cell.angle_beta   90.00
_cell.angle_gamma   90.00
#
_symmetry.space_group_name_H-M   'P 1'
#
loop_
_entity.id
_entity.type
_entity.pdbx_description
1 polymer ?
#
loop_
_entity_poly.entity_id
_entity_poly.type
_entity_poly.pdbx_seq_one_letter_code
_entity_poly.pdbx_strand_id
1 'polypeptide(L)'
;MELMYQTYATADRDDPVVAQVVRKGPSFLYVEVEDVNQTQAVMQGVDIVVPMHDTFYGAREFSVKDPAGHLITFAQQGAAS
;
A
#
# COMPACT_ATOMS: atom_id res chain seq x y z
N MET A 1 -0.79 11.00 12.78
CA MET A 1 -0.49 11.04 11.34
C MET A 1 -1.78 10.73 10.63
N GLU A 2 -2.27 11.63 9.79
CA GLU A 2 -3.44 11.37 8.94
C GLU A 2 -2.95 10.94 7.56
N LEU A 3 -3.45 9.79 7.09
CA LEU A 3 -3.21 9.30 5.73
C LEU A 3 -4.46 9.63 4.91
N MET A 4 -4.39 10.63 4.03
CA MET A 4 -5.45 10.90 3.06
C MET A 4 -5.23 10.06 1.81
N TYR A 5 -5.97 8.96 1.73
CA TYR A 5 -6.00 8.08 0.58
C TYR A 5 -7.13 8.51 -0.37
N GLN A 6 -6.77 9.04 -1.54
CA GLN A 6 -7.72 9.68 -2.46
C GLN A 6 -7.43 9.27 -3.91
N THR A 7 -8.49 9.18 -4.72
CA THR A 7 -8.37 8.87 -6.15
C THR A 7 -7.99 10.10 -6.98
N TYR A 8 -7.37 9.90 -8.15
CA TYR A 8 -7.06 11.00 -9.07
C TYR A 8 -8.30 11.78 -9.52
N ALA A 9 -9.45 11.11 -9.70
CA ALA A 9 -10.68 11.73 -10.15
C ALA A 9 -11.23 12.77 -9.15
N THR A 10 -10.95 12.59 -7.87
CA THR A 10 -11.25 13.56 -6.81
C THR A 10 -10.22 14.68 -6.74
N ALA A 11 -8.92 14.37 -6.86
CA ALA A 11 -7.84 15.37 -6.84
C ALA A 11 -7.95 16.40 -7.98
N ASP A 12 -8.43 15.99 -9.16
CA ASP A 12 -8.64 16.89 -10.30
C ASP A 12 -9.72 17.96 -10.06
N ARG A 13 -10.59 17.78 -9.04
CA ARG A 13 -11.66 18.73 -8.69
C ARG A 13 -11.25 19.78 -7.66
N ASP A 14 -10.10 19.60 -7.02
CA ASP A 14 -9.66 20.45 -5.92
C ASP A 14 -8.85 21.66 -6.43
N ASP A 15 -7.58 21.45 -6.78
CA ASP A 15 -6.68 22.50 -7.26
C ASP A 15 -5.77 21.93 -8.37
N PRO A 16 -5.63 22.60 -9.53
CA PRO A 16 -4.80 22.11 -10.65
C PRO A 16 -3.34 21.85 -10.27
N VAL A 17 -2.77 22.60 -9.33
CA VAL A 17 -1.42 22.41 -8.81
C VAL A 17 -1.35 21.14 -7.95
N VAL A 18 -2.36 20.89 -7.12
CA VAL A 18 -2.47 19.67 -6.32
C VAL A 18 -2.66 18.45 -7.23
N ALA A 19 -3.55 18.53 -8.21
CA ALA A 19 -3.77 17.47 -9.19
C ALA A 19 -2.48 17.11 -9.95
N GLN A 20 -1.70 18.12 -10.36
CA GLN A 20 -0.40 17.90 -11.01
C GLN A 20 0.62 17.23 -10.08
N VAL A 21 0.64 17.60 -8.79
CA VAL A 21 1.54 16.97 -7.80
C VAL A 21 1.14 15.52 -7.52
N VAL A 22 -0.15 15.25 -7.32
CA VAL A 22 -0.68 13.91 -7.07
C VAL A 22 -0.39 12.98 -8.25
N ARG A 23 -0.42 13.50 -9.48
CA ARG A 23 -0.10 12.75 -10.72
C ARG A 23 1.40 12.46 -10.95
N LYS A 24 2.34 12.93 -10.10
CA LYS A 24 3.80 12.76 -10.34
C LYS A 24 4.32 11.32 -10.18
N GLY A 25 3.48 10.34 -9.87
CA GLY A 25 3.83 8.93 -9.93
C GLY A 25 3.29 8.13 -8.75
N PRO A 26 3.39 6.80 -8.81
CA PRO A 26 2.87 5.95 -7.75
C PRO A 26 3.70 6.11 -6.48
N SER A 27 3.04 6.51 -5.39
CA SER A 27 3.58 6.41 -4.03
C SER A 27 3.86 4.95 -3.63
N PHE A 28 4.89 4.78 -2.81
CA PHE A 28 5.17 3.54 -2.10
C PHE A 28 4.76 3.71 -0.64
N LEU A 29 3.90 2.82 -0.13
CA LEU A 29 3.43 2.82 1.25
C LEU A 29 3.84 1.51 1.93
N TYR A 30 4.39 1.62 3.14
CA TYR A 30 4.62 0.49 4.03
C TYR A 30 3.60 0.56 5.17
N VAL A 31 2.85 -0.52 5.36
CA VAL A 31 1.78 -0.61 6.35
C VAL A 31 2.05 -1.82 7.24
N GLU A 32 2.34 -1.56 8.50
CA GLU A 32 2.46 -2.62 9.49
C GLU A 32 1.06 -3.09 9.93
N VAL A 33 0.85 -4.39 9.97
CA VAL A 33 -0.42 -5.05 10.34
C VAL A 33 -0.16 -6.13 11.38
N GLU A 34 -1.17 -6.39 12.21
CA GLU A 34 -1.08 -7.41 13.27
C GLU A 34 -1.07 -8.84 12.70
N ASP A 35 -1.89 -9.11 11.67
CA ASP A 35 -1.93 -10.39 10.96
C ASP A 35 -1.88 -10.17 9.43
N VAL A 36 -0.71 -10.41 8.85
CA VAL A 36 -0.49 -10.25 7.40
C VAL A 36 -1.18 -11.35 6.58
N ASN A 37 -1.39 -12.54 7.14
CA ASN A 37 -2.08 -13.63 6.44
C ASN A 37 -3.58 -13.34 6.35
N GLN A 38 -4.19 -12.86 7.45
CA GLN A 38 -5.57 -12.41 7.46
C GLN A 38 -5.77 -11.24 6.49
N THR A 39 -4.82 -10.30 6.47
CA THR A 39 -4.83 -9.16 5.55
C THR A 39 -4.81 -9.62 4.09
N GLN A 40 -3.94 -10.56 3.71
CA GLN A 40 -3.93 -11.09 2.34
C GLN A 40 -5.20 -11.89 2.00
N ALA A 41 -5.77 -12.63 2.95
CA ALA A 41 -6.93 -13.49 2.72
C ALA A 41 -8.19 -12.71 2.26
N VAL A 42 -8.33 -11.45 2.68
CA VAL A 42 -9.46 -10.59 2.30
C VAL A 42 -9.24 -9.83 0.98
N MET A 43 -8.06 -9.92 0.36
CA MET A 43 -7.70 -9.19 -0.87
C MET A 43 -8.08 -9.91 -2.16
N GLN A 44 -9.29 -10.47 -2.22
CA GLN A 44 -9.78 -11.13 -3.42
C GLN A 44 -9.89 -10.15 -4.59
N GLY A 45 -9.25 -10.47 -5.71
CA GLY A 45 -9.27 -9.64 -6.93
C GLY A 45 -8.32 -8.44 -6.93
N VAL A 46 -7.51 -8.26 -5.87
CA VAL A 46 -6.44 -7.25 -5.85
C VAL A 46 -5.18 -7.82 -6.51
N ASP A 47 -4.46 -6.98 -7.25
CA ASP A 47 -3.21 -7.37 -7.91
C ASP A 47 -2.07 -7.47 -6.89
N ILE A 48 -1.69 -8.70 -6.51
CA ILE A 48 -0.51 -8.97 -5.69
C ILE A 48 0.72 -8.95 -6.60
N VAL A 49 1.52 -7.88 -6.47
CA VAL A 49 2.70 -7.64 -7.30
C VAL A 49 4.00 -8.15 -6.68
N VAL A 50 4.02 -8.31 -5.35
CA VAL A 50 5.08 -9.04 -4.63
C VAL A 50 4.41 -10.09 -3.75
N PRO A 51 4.62 -11.39 -4.01
CA PRO A 51 4.06 -12.46 -3.19
C PRO A 51 4.53 -12.40 -1.73
N MET A 52 3.78 -13.07 -0.84
CA MET A 52 4.16 -13.22 0.57
C MET A 52 5.57 -13.80 0.70
N HIS A 53 6.43 -13.13 1.46
CA HIS A 53 7.79 -13.59 1.76
C HIS A 53 8.26 -13.08 3.12
N ASP A 54 9.27 -13.74 3.66
CA ASP A 54 9.98 -13.26 4.84
C ASP A 54 11.19 -12.41 4.40
N THR A 55 11.41 -11.28 5.07
CA THR A 55 12.44 -10.30 4.71
C THR A 55 13.69 -10.46 5.56
N PHE A 56 14.81 -9.91 5.09
CA PHE A 56 16.07 -9.92 5.85
C PHE A 56 15.99 -9.14 7.18
N TYR A 57 15.01 -8.25 7.32
CA TYR A 57 14.77 -7.45 8.53
C TYR A 57 13.73 -8.08 9.46
N GLY A 58 13.32 -9.32 9.21
CA GLY A 58 12.49 -10.10 10.13
C GLY A 58 10.98 -9.84 10.02
N ALA A 59 10.52 -9.22 8.94
CA ALA A 59 9.08 -9.09 8.67
C ALA A 59 8.60 -10.20 7.73
N ARG A 60 7.32 -10.54 7.83
CA ARG A 60 6.59 -11.30 6.81
C ARG A 60 5.67 -10.34 6.07
N GLU A 61 5.79 -10.24 4.75
CA GLU A 61 5.10 -9.21 3.98
C GLU A 61 4.73 -9.61 2.55
N PHE A 62 3.76 -8.89 1.99
CA PHE A 62 3.41 -8.94 0.58
C PHE A 62 3.10 -7.52 0.08
N SER A 63 3.12 -7.31 -1.24
CA SER A 63 2.78 -6.00 -1.82
C SER A 63 1.70 -6.11 -2.89
N VAL A 64 0.83 -5.11 -2.92
CA VAL A 64 -0.24 -4.97 -3.89
C VAL A 64 -0.11 -3.68 -4.68
N LYS A 65 -0.74 -3.67 -5.85
CA LYS A 65 -1.00 -2.44 -6.59
C LYS A 65 -2.47 -2.05 -6.45
N ASP A 66 -2.71 -0.82 -6.03
CA ASP A 66 -4.08 -0.30 -5.96
C ASP A 66 -4.59 0.17 -7.34
N PRO A 67 -5.88 0.53 -7.47
CA PRO A 67 -6.43 1.02 -8.74
C PRO A 67 -5.81 2.32 -9.28
N ALA A 68 -5.20 3.14 -8.41
CA ALA A 68 -4.47 4.36 -8.79
C ALA A 68 -3.00 4.05 -9.16
N GLY A 69 -2.56 2.81 -9.02
CA GLY A 69 -1.23 2.35 -9.33
C GLY A 69 -0.21 2.52 -8.22
N HIS A 70 -0.60 2.92 -7.01
CA HIS A 70 0.25 2.96 -5.84
C HIS A 70 0.69 1.56 -5.42
N LEU A 71 1.93 1.45 -4.96
CA LEU A 71 2.48 0.21 -4.41
C LEU A 71 2.32 0.25 -2.89
N ILE A 72 1.60 -0.73 -2.34
CA ILE A 72 1.35 -0.83 -0.90
C ILE A 72 1.90 -2.17 -0.41
N THR A 73 2.85 -2.12 0.51
CA THR A 73 3.40 -3.28 1.21
C THR A 73 2.73 -3.42 2.56
N PHE A 74 2.13 -4.58 2.80
CA PHE A 74 1.59 -4.97 4.10
C PHE A 74 2.55 -5.93 4.78
N ALA A 75 2.96 -5.60 6.00
CA ALA A 75 3.99 -6.33 6.70
C ALA A 75 3.59 -6.59 8.15
N GLN A 76 3.93 -7.77 8.64
CA GLN A 76 3.86 -8.11 10.05
C GLN A 76 5.29 -8.33 10.54
N GLN A 77 5.70 -7.60 11.57
CA GLN A 77 7.00 -7.81 12.21
C GLN A 77 7.00 -9.14 12.95
N GLY A 78 8.11 -9.88 12.88
CA GLY A 78 8.35 -11.00 13.77
C GLY A 78 8.28 -10.55 15.23
N ALA A 79 7.73 -11.39 16.11
CA ALA A 79 7.74 -11.10 17.54
C ALA A 79 9.18 -10.78 17.97
N ALA A 80 9.38 -9.65 18.63
CA ALA A 80 10.67 -9.29 19.21
C ALA A 80 11.05 -10.41 20.20
N SER A 81 12.06 -11.18 19.84
CA SER A 81 12.63 -12.26 20.65
C SER A 81 13.36 -11.70 21.87
#